data_AF-A0A7S2TII1-F1
#
_entry.id   AF-A0A7S2TII1-F1
#
_cell.length_a   1.000
_cell.length_b   1.000
_cell.length_c   1.000
_cell.angle_alpha   90.00
_cell.angle_beta   90.00
_cell.angle_gamma   90.00
#
_symmetry.space_group_name_H-M   'P 1'
#
loop_
_entity.id
_entity.type
_entity.pdbx_description
1 polymer ?
#
loop_
_entity_poly.entity_id
_entity_poly.type
_entity_poly.pdbx_seq_one_letter_code
_entity_poly.pdbx_strand_id
1 'polypeptide(L)'
;CRGCVGMPVVSSLIKLGVPPKKLFLQATFIGVLNTLAFFTSLFAITNTALWISLALMKTDCAFNLILSVIFLGEKCGLMKTAGAMLALSGAVFFSAAAAIARKKSSEEGNNLTGDIAGIIYALELSVLMVSWKVFLQDNFSWSLLLGLNGLGSFIQTLLVLPVVLWAYITGYEGKGWDDTGAVIGFCLLNGFISLALALWWSFCIGYTSPTYVAVAGVAVVPITTLLDYLTLNLKLHW
;
A
#
# COMPACT_ATOMS: atom_id res chain seq x y z
N CYS A 1 -19.10 41.70 -29.11
CA CYS A 1 -18.81 40.26 -29.06
C CYS A 1 -17.93 39.96 -27.86
N ARG A 2 -18.51 39.47 -26.76
CA ARG A 2 -17.78 39.11 -25.54
C ARG A 2 -17.19 37.70 -25.74
N GLY A 3 -15.86 37.62 -25.69
CA GLY A 3 -15.12 36.35 -25.79
C GLY A 3 -15.27 35.55 -24.51
N CYS A 4 -15.89 34.38 -24.62
CA CYS A 4 -15.78 33.32 -23.62
C CYS A 4 -14.35 32.74 -23.70
N VAL A 5 -13.49 33.15 -22.78
CA VAL A 5 -12.26 32.43 -22.47
C VAL A 5 -12.68 31.14 -21.76
N GLY A 6 -13.01 30.13 -22.56
CA GLY A 6 -13.27 28.78 -22.08
C GLY A 6 -12.00 28.23 -21.44
N MET A 7 -12.09 27.90 -20.15
CA MET A 7 -11.02 27.28 -19.36
C MET A 7 -10.38 26.10 -20.13
N PRO A 8 -9.08 26.15 -20.44
CA PRO A 8 -8.39 25.07 -21.16
C PRO A 8 -8.26 23.77 -20.34
N VAL A 9 -8.58 23.78 -19.05
CA VAL A 9 -8.42 22.63 -18.15
C VAL A 9 -9.45 21.52 -18.43
N VAL A 10 -10.65 21.87 -18.89
CA VAL A 10 -11.70 20.86 -19.16
C VAL A 10 -11.43 20.10 -20.46
N SER A 11 -10.80 20.73 -21.46
CA SER A 11 -10.49 20.05 -22.73
C SER A 11 -9.35 19.03 -22.61
N SER A 12 -8.47 19.15 -21.61
CA SER A 12 -7.43 18.16 -21.31
C SER A 12 -7.95 16.88 -20.66
N LEU A 13 -9.05 16.93 -19.90
CA LEU A 13 -9.69 15.73 -19.32
C LEU A 13 -10.38 14.88 -20.41
N ILE A 14 -10.80 15.49 -21.52
CA ILE A 14 -11.44 14.81 -22.66
C ILE A 14 -10.44 13.95 -23.45
N LYS A 15 -9.13 14.15 -23.28
CA LYS A 15 -8.08 13.34 -23.93
C LYS A 15 -7.72 12.04 -23.19
N LEU A 16 -8.38 11.73 -22.07
CA LEU A 16 -8.04 10.56 -21.24
C LEU A 16 -8.47 9.21 -21.84
N GLY A 17 -9.23 9.18 -22.94
CA GLY A 17 -9.72 7.94 -23.56
C GLY A 17 -10.72 7.14 -22.72
N VAL A 18 -11.01 7.57 -21.48
CA VAL A 18 -11.88 6.89 -20.52
C VAL A 18 -13.04 7.83 -20.13
N PRO A 19 -14.30 7.34 -20.12
CA PRO A 19 -15.43 8.15 -19.71
C PRO A 19 -15.31 8.56 -18.22
N PRO A 20 -15.60 9.83 -17.86
CA PRO A 20 -15.42 10.35 -16.50
C PRO A 20 -16.11 9.52 -15.41
N LYS A 21 -17.30 8.99 -15.70
CA LYS A 21 -18.04 8.12 -14.78
C LYS A 21 -17.26 6.84 -14.43
N LYS A 22 -16.59 6.23 -15.41
CA LYS A 22 -15.79 5.00 -15.20
C LYS A 22 -14.53 5.31 -14.40
N LEU A 23 -13.87 6.44 -14.70
CA LEU A 23 -12.73 6.91 -13.91
C LEU A 23 -13.11 7.17 -12.45
N PHE A 24 -14.23 7.89 -12.22
CA PHE A 24 -14.69 8.18 -10.87
C PHE A 24 -15.07 6.90 -10.11
N LEU A 25 -15.82 5.98 -10.73
CA LEU A 25 -16.18 4.71 -10.10
C LEU A 25 -14.93 3.91 -9.71
N GLN A 26 -13.94 3.84 -10.60
CA GLN A 26 -12.69 3.15 -10.32
C GLN A 26 -11.91 3.83 -9.20
N ALA A 27 -11.79 5.16 -9.23
CA ALA A 27 -11.13 5.93 -8.17
C ALA A 27 -11.81 5.73 -6.82
N THR A 28 -13.14 5.68 -6.77
CA THR A 28 -13.91 5.37 -5.56
C THR A 28 -13.61 3.98 -5.05
N PHE A 29 -13.63 2.97 -5.93
CA PHE A 29 -13.30 1.60 -5.56
C PHE A 29 -11.88 1.51 -4.97
N ILE A 30 -10.90 2.11 -5.62
CA ILE A 30 -9.50 2.18 -5.15
C ILE A 30 -9.41 2.92 -3.81
N GLY A 31 -10.07 4.08 -3.68
CA GLY A 31 -10.04 4.87 -2.45
C GLY A 31 -10.63 4.14 -1.26
N VAL A 32 -11.77 3.46 -1.44
CA VAL A 32 -12.37 2.62 -0.39
C VAL A 32 -11.45 1.46 -0.03
N LEU A 33 -10.96 0.71 -1.02
CA LEU A 33 -10.12 -0.45 -0.78
C LEU A 33 -8.78 -0.08 -0.13
N ASN A 34 -8.18 1.06 -0.53
CA ASN A 34 -6.97 1.57 0.10
C ASN A 34 -7.22 2.03 1.55
N THR A 35 -8.42 2.56 1.84
CA THR A 35 -8.82 2.92 3.21
C THR A 35 -8.96 1.67 4.09
N LEU A 36 -9.62 0.63 3.57
CA LEU A 36 -9.75 -0.66 4.26
C LEU A 36 -8.37 -1.26 4.54
N ALA A 37 -7.54 -1.38 3.51
CA ALA A 37 -6.16 -1.87 3.64
C ALA A 37 -5.36 -1.05 4.66
N PHE A 38 -5.50 0.28 4.66
CA PHE A 38 -4.84 1.13 5.65
C PHE A 38 -5.25 0.76 7.09
N PHE A 39 -6.56 0.69 7.39
CA PHE A 39 -7.01 0.31 8.74
C PHE A 39 -6.68 -1.13 9.11
N THR A 40 -6.81 -2.08 8.18
CA THR A 40 -6.41 -3.48 8.40
C THR A 40 -4.92 -3.58 8.73
N SER A 41 -4.08 -2.79 8.04
CA SER A 41 -2.64 -2.76 8.28
C SER A 41 -2.30 -2.22 9.68
N LEU A 42 -2.94 -1.13 10.10
CA LEU A 42 -2.76 -0.57 11.44
C LEU A 42 -3.23 -1.57 12.50
N PHE A 43 -4.37 -2.22 12.29
CA PHE A 43 -4.88 -3.23 13.22
C PHE A 43 -3.91 -4.42 13.37
N ALA A 44 -3.32 -4.90 12.26
CA ALA A 44 -2.32 -5.96 12.30
C ALA A 44 -1.06 -5.54 13.07
N ILE A 45 -0.54 -4.32 12.81
CA ILE A 45 0.67 -3.79 13.47
C ILE A 45 0.43 -3.55 14.97
N THR A 46 -0.77 -3.16 15.38
CA THR A 46 -1.09 -2.92 16.79
C THR A 46 -1.28 -4.23 17.58
N ASN A 47 -1.69 -5.32 16.93
CA ASN A 47 -2.00 -6.59 17.60
C ASN A 47 -0.91 -7.67 17.49
N THR A 48 0.09 -7.46 16.62
CA THR A 48 1.22 -8.36 16.39
C THR A 48 2.50 -7.54 16.23
N ALA A 49 3.64 -8.10 16.62
CA ALA A 49 4.94 -7.48 16.41
C ALA A 49 5.14 -7.01 14.95
N LEU A 50 5.64 -5.78 14.79
CA LEU A 50 5.81 -5.11 13.49
C LEU A 50 6.45 -6.01 12.42
N TRP A 51 7.51 -6.73 12.77
CA TRP A 51 8.23 -7.60 11.83
C TRP A 51 7.41 -8.82 11.36
N ILE A 52 6.54 -9.39 12.21
CA ILE A 52 5.65 -10.48 11.82
C ILE A 52 4.52 -9.93 10.95
N SER A 53 3.93 -8.80 11.33
CA SER A 53 2.92 -8.13 10.52
C SER A 53 3.47 -7.83 9.13
N LEU A 54 4.67 -7.26 9.03
CA LEU A 54 5.32 -7.01 7.74
C LEU A 54 5.53 -8.30 6.94
N ALA A 55 6.02 -9.38 7.56
CA ALA A 55 6.21 -10.65 6.88
C ALA A 55 4.89 -11.23 6.33
N LEU A 56 3.82 -11.19 7.12
CA LEU A 56 2.49 -11.65 6.70
C LEU A 56 1.90 -10.77 5.60
N MET A 57 2.07 -9.45 5.69
CA MET A 57 1.62 -8.52 4.66
C MET A 57 2.32 -8.76 3.31
N LYS A 58 3.58 -9.21 3.32
CA LYS A 58 4.35 -9.56 2.10
C LYS A 58 3.96 -10.89 1.46
N THR A 59 3.00 -11.60 2.04
CA THR A 59 2.35 -12.74 1.36
C THR A 59 1.44 -12.30 0.22
N ASP A 60 1.25 -10.98 0.03
CA ASP A 60 0.55 -10.36 -1.10
C ASP A 60 1.12 -10.81 -2.46
N CYS A 61 2.40 -11.18 -2.53
CA CYS A 61 2.98 -11.74 -3.75
C CYS A 61 2.28 -13.02 -4.25
N ALA A 62 1.79 -13.89 -3.34
CA ALA A 62 1.07 -15.10 -3.69
C ALA A 62 -0.33 -14.79 -4.23
N PHE A 63 -1.04 -13.91 -3.52
CA PHE A 63 -2.38 -13.47 -3.92
C PHE A 63 -2.33 -12.71 -5.24
N ASN A 64 -1.33 -11.83 -5.45
CA ASN A 64 -1.10 -11.16 -6.71
C ASN A 64 -0.85 -12.14 -7.86
N LEU A 65 -0.07 -13.21 -7.63
CA LEU A 65 0.16 -14.24 -8.65
C LEU A 65 -1.17 -14.92 -9.05
N ILE A 66 -1.95 -15.37 -8.07
CA ILE A 66 -3.25 -16.04 -8.29
C ILE A 66 -4.22 -15.09 -9.02
N LEU A 67 -4.39 -13.88 -8.51
CA LEU A 67 -5.33 -12.89 -9.06
C LEU A 67 -4.87 -12.40 -10.45
N SER A 68 -3.57 -12.25 -10.70
CA SER A 68 -3.06 -11.87 -12.03
C SER A 68 -3.34 -12.94 -13.08
N VAL A 69 -3.26 -14.23 -12.72
CA VAL A 69 -3.63 -15.32 -13.64
C VAL A 69 -5.13 -15.29 -13.93
N ILE A 70 -5.97 -15.11 -12.89
CA ILE A 70 -7.42 -15.14 -13.02
C ILE A 70 -7.96 -13.93 -13.79
N PHE A 71 -7.53 -12.72 -13.43
CA PHE A 71 -8.13 -11.47 -13.92
C PHE A 71 -7.38 -10.82 -15.09
N LEU A 72 -6.06 -11.00 -15.18
CA LEU A 72 -5.25 -10.42 -16.26
C LEU A 72 -4.87 -11.46 -17.33
N GLY A 73 -5.22 -12.74 -17.14
CA GLY A 73 -4.85 -13.81 -18.05
C GLY A 73 -3.34 -14.00 -18.18
N GLU A 74 -2.56 -13.59 -17.17
CA GLU A 74 -1.11 -13.73 -17.21
C GLU A 74 -0.70 -15.21 -17.22
N LYS A 75 0.26 -15.55 -18.08
CA LYS A 75 0.85 -16.89 -18.06
C LYS A 75 1.72 -17.06 -16.82
N CYS A 76 1.48 -18.15 -16.06
CA CYS A 76 2.36 -18.62 -14.99
C CYS A 76 3.70 -19.11 -15.58
N GLY A 77 4.61 -18.18 -15.81
CA GLY A 77 6.00 -18.52 -16.12
C GLY A 77 6.69 -19.08 -14.88
N LEU A 78 7.55 -20.09 -15.07
CA LEU A 78 8.34 -20.71 -14.01
C LEU A 78 9.12 -19.70 -13.15
N MET A 79 9.64 -18.62 -13.76
CA MET A 79 10.37 -17.58 -13.03
C MET A 79 9.46 -16.76 -12.11
N LYS A 80 8.21 -16.48 -12.51
CA LYS A 80 7.24 -15.75 -11.68
C LYS A 80 6.81 -16.59 -10.48
N THR A 81 6.50 -17.87 -10.73
CA THR A 81 6.11 -18.80 -9.67
C THR A 81 7.27 -19.05 -8.71
N ALA A 82 8.48 -19.28 -9.21
CA ALA A 82 9.67 -19.43 -8.38
C ALA A 82 9.96 -18.17 -7.56
N GLY A 83 9.85 -16.97 -8.15
CA GLY A 83 10.03 -15.71 -7.44
C GLY A 83 9.00 -15.50 -6.32
N ALA A 84 7.73 -15.78 -6.58
CA ALA A 84 6.69 -15.71 -5.56
C ALA A 84 6.89 -16.74 -4.44
N MET A 85 7.26 -17.98 -4.78
CA MET A 85 7.55 -19.03 -3.80
C MET A 85 8.79 -18.70 -2.95
N LEU A 86 9.84 -18.16 -3.56
CA LEU A 86 11.03 -17.69 -2.84
C LEU A 86 10.68 -16.55 -1.89
N ALA A 87 9.90 -15.56 -2.35
CA ALA A 87 9.44 -14.45 -1.52
C ALA A 87 8.61 -14.93 -0.31
N LEU A 88 7.68 -15.86 -0.53
CA LEU A 88 6.91 -16.50 0.55
C LEU A 88 7.82 -17.27 1.51
N SER A 89 8.75 -18.08 0.99
CA SER A 89 9.67 -18.85 1.82
C SER A 89 10.55 -17.94 2.69
N GLY A 90 11.00 -16.81 2.14
CA GLY A 90 11.75 -15.80 2.87
C GLY A 90 10.92 -15.14 3.97
N ALA A 91 9.66 -14.78 3.68
CA ALA A 91 8.74 -14.25 4.68
C ALA A 91 8.47 -15.25 5.83
N VAL A 92 8.27 -16.53 5.50
CA VAL A 92 8.10 -17.61 6.48
C VAL A 92 9.36 -17.80 7.32
N PHE A 93 10.54 -17.85 6.69
CA PHE A 93 11.82 -18.01 7.39
C PHE A 93 12.07 -16.85 8.36
N PHE A 94 11.85 -15.61 7.91
CA PHE A 94 12.00 -14.41 8.73
C PHE A 94 11.04 -14.42 9.93
N SER A 95 9.78 -14.79 9.72
CA SER A 95 8.79 -14.93 10.78
C SER A 95 9.16 -16.05 11.78
N ALA A 96 9.64 -17.19 11.29
CA ALA A 96 10.08 -18.30 12.13
C ALA A 96 11.30 -17.94 13.00
N ALA A 97 12.31 -17.28 12.42
CA ALA A 97 13.47 -16.78 13.15
C ALA A 97 13.05 -15.80 14.26
N ALA A 98 12.12 -14.91 13.95
CA ALA A 98 11.56 -13.97 14.92
C ALA A 98 10.75 -14.67 16.04
N ALA A 99 10.01 -15.74 15.72
CA ALA A 99 9.29 -16.53 16.72
C ALA A 99 10.22 -17.26 17.70
N ILE A 100 11.41 -17.65 17.26
CA ILE A 100 12.44 -18.26 18.13
C ILE A 100 13.03 -17.20 19.07
N ALA A 101 13.25 -15.98 18.56
CA ALA A 101 13.74 -14.84 19.35
C ALA A 101 12.72 -14.35 20.41
N ARG A 102 11.42 -14.62 20.22
CA ARG A 102 10.30 -14.22 21.08
C ARG A 102 10.24 -14.85 22.48
N LYS A 103 11.22 -15.66 22.90
CA LYS A 103 11.21 -16.31 24.23
C LYS A 103 11.12 -15.36 25.44
N LYS A 104 11.07 -14.03 25.27
CA LYS A 104 11.01 -13.04 26.38
C LYS A 104 10.16 -11.77 26.19
N SER A 105 9.42 -11.55 25.11
CA SER A 105 8.66 -10.29 24.94
C SER A 105 7.15 -10.50 25.13
N SER A 106 6.65 -10.06 26.28
CA SER A 106 5.23 -9.79 26.51
C SER A 106 4.81 -8.58 25.66
N GLU A 107 4.29 -8.80 24.47
CA GLU A 107 3.56 -7.78 23.71
C GLU A 107 2.06 -8.07 23.86
N GLU A 108 1.33 -7.12 24.44
CA GLU A 108 -0.04 -7.24 24.98
C GLU A 108 -1.17 -7.45 23.94
N GLY A 109 -0.85 -7.86 22.72
CA GLY A 109 -1.81 -8.08 21.64
C GLY A 109 -2.28 -9.53 21.47
N ASN A 110 -3.49 -9.72 20.94
CA ASN A 110 -3.92 -11.04 20.47
C ASN A 110 -3.25 -11.33 19.11
N ASN A 111 -2.07 -11.98 19.18
CA ASN A 111 -1.26 -12.33 18.02
C ASN A 111 -2.06 -12.97 16.89
N LEU A 112 -3.03 -13.86 17.20
CA LEU A 112 -3.84 -14.53 16.18
C LEU A 112 -4.68 -13.53 15.36
N THR A 113 -5.29 -12.54 16.03
CA THR A 113 -6.08 -11.53 15.33
C THR A 113 -5.21 -10.57 14.51
N GLY A 114 -4.01 -10.25 15.00
CA GLY A 114 -3.03 -9.48 14.23
C GLY A 114 -2.58 -10.24 12.98
N ASP A 115 -2.32 -11.54 13.12
CA ASP A 115 -1.87 -12.39 12.01
C ASP A 115 -2.94 -12.54 10.94
N ILE A 116 -4.19 -12.78 11.34
CA ILE A 116 -5.34 -12.85 10.42
C ILE A 116 -5.50 -11.51 9.68
N ALA A 117 -5.41 -10.38 10.38
CA ALA A 117 -5.49 -9.07 9.76
C ALA A 117 -4.34 -8.83 8.76
N GLY A 118 -3.12 -9.28 9.07
CA GLY A 118 -1.98 -9.22 8.13
C GLY A 118 -2.25 -9.96 6.81
N ILE A 119 -2.90 -11.13 6.87
CA ILE A 119 -3.30 -11.90 5.67
C ILE A 119 -4.43 -11.21 4.91
N ILE A 120 -5.43 -10.67 5.63
CA ILE A 120 -6.52 -9.91 5.02
C ILE A 120 -5.96 -8.69 4.27
N TYR A 121 -5.04 -7.95 4.89
CA TYR A 121 -4.35 -6.84 4.24
C TYR A 121 -3.65 -7.28 2.95
N ALA A 122 -2.91 -8.40 2.99
CA ALA A 122 -2.21 -8.91 1.82
C ALA A 122 -3.15 -9.20 0.65
N LEU A 123 -4.34 -9.74 0.95
CA LEU A 123 -5.40 -9.97 -0.03
C LEU A 123 -5.97 -8.64 -0.55
N GLU A 124 -6.32 -7.70 0.33
CA GLU A 124 -6.85 -6.37 -0.04
C GLU A 124 -5.89 -5.62 -0.96
N LEU A 125 -4.60 -5.61 -0.62
CA LEU A 125 -3.55 -4.99 -1.42
C LEU A 125 -3.41 -5.67 -2.80
N SER A 126 -3.53 -6.99 -2.86
CA SER A 126 -3.46 -7.73 -4.12
C SER A 126 -4.65 -7.43 -5.03
N VAL A 127 -5.86 -7.35 -4.46
CA VAL A 127 -7.07 -6.93 -5.18
C VAL A 127 -6.88 -5.50 -5.70
N LEU A 128 -6.32 -4.61 -4.88
CA LEU A 128 -6.03 -3.22 -5.26
C LEU A 128 -5.07 -3.15 -6.46
N MET A 129 -3.93 -3.83 -6.39
CA MET A 129 -2.91 -3.81 -7.43
C MET A 129 -3.43 -4.39 -8.76
N VAL A 130 -4.14 -5.52 -8.70
CA VAL A 130 -4.72 -6.15 -9.89
C VAL A 130 -5.82 -5.29 -10.49
N SER A 131 -6.71 -4.71 -9.66
CA SER A 131 -7.76 -3.79 -10.13
C SER A 131 -7.17 -2.56 -10.82
N TRP A 132 -6.04 -2.05 -10.31
CA TRP A 132 -5.29 -0.99 -10.98
C TRP A 132 -4.79 -1.40 -12.34
N LYS A 133 -4.17 -2.57 -12.44
CA LYS A 133 -3.65 -3.08 -13.71
C LYS A 133 -4.76 -3.30 -14.74
N VAL A 134 -5.86 -3.92 -14.33
CA VAL A 134 -7.03 -4.16 -15.20
C VAL A 134 -7.54 -2.84 -15.79
N PHE A 135 -7.57 -1.78 -14.99
CA PHE A 135 -8.04 -0.47 -15.47
C PHE A 135 -7.02 0.23 -16.38
N LEU A 136 -5.72 0.11 -16.07
CA LEU A 136 -4.66 0.83 -16.77
C LEU A 136 -4.18 0.15 -18.05
N GLN A 137 -4.35 -1.17 -18.20
CA GLN A 137 -3.75 -1.96 -19.29
C GLN A 137 -4.09 -1.43 -20.70
N ASP A 138 -5.31 -0.92 -20.90
CA ASP A 138 -5.79 -0.51 -22.23
C ASP A 138 -5.59 0.99 -22.53
N ASN A 139 -5.37 1.81 -21.50
CA ASN A 139 -5.40 3.29 -21.61
C ASN A 139 -4.29 3.97 -20.80
N PHE A 140 -3.14 3.31 -20.65
CA PHE A 140 -2.07 3.83 -19.81
C PHE A 140 -1.60 5.21 -20.29
N SER A 141 -1.78 6.22 -19.43
CA SER A 141 -1.24 7.57 -19.63
C SER A 141 -0.90 8.18 -18.27
N TRP A 142 0.09 9.06 -18.25
CA TRP A 142 0.48 9.78 -17.03
C TRP A 142 -0.67 10.59 -16.43
N SER A 143 -1.48 11.23 -17.28
CA SER A 143 -2.65 12.00 -16.83
C SER A 143 -3.70 11.10 -16.19
N LEU A 144 -3.94 9.90 -16.73
CA LEU A 144 -4.87 8.93 -16.14
C LEU A 144 -4.36 8.43 -14.80
N LEU A 145 -3.07 8.11 -14.71
CA LEU A 145 -2.43 7.64 -13.48
C LEU A 145 -2.47 8.67 -12.36
N LEU A 146 -2.15 9.93 -12.68
CA LEU A 146 -2.24 11.06 -11.74
C LEU A 146 -3.69 11.33 -11.32
N GLY A 147 -4.63 11.29 -12.26
CA GLY A 147 -6.06 11.48 -11.96
C GLY A 147 -6.61 10.37 -11.07
N LEU A 148 -6.24 9.11 -11.34
CA LEU A 148 -6.69 7.95 -10.57
C LEU A 148 -6.11 7.96 -9.15
N ASN A 149 -4.81 8.27 -8.99
CA ASN A 149 -4.18 8.42 -7.67
C ASN A 149 -4.77 9.60 -6.91
N GLY A 150 -4.85 10.78 -7.55
CA GLY A 150 -5.36 11.99 -6.92
C GLY A 150 -6.80 11.83 -6.42
N LEU A 151 -7.69 11.30 -7.27
CA LEU A 151 -9.08 11.05 -6.87
C LEU A 151 -9.19 9.94 -5.81
N GLY A 152 -8.41 8.86 -5.94
CA GLY A 152 -8.39 7.78 -4.96
C GLY A 152 -7.92 8.25 -3.58
N SER A 153 -6.81 9.00 -3.52
CA SER A 153 -6.28 9.58 -2.28
C SER A 153 -7.21 10.64 -1.69
N PHE A 154 -7.90 11.42 -2.52
CA PHE A 154 -8.92 12.36 -2.05
C PHE A 154 -10.08 11.62 -1.37
N ILE A 155 -10.58 10.54 -1.98
CA ILE A 155 -11.64 9.72 -1.40
C ILE A 155 -11.17 9.06 -0.10
N GLN A 156 -9.95 8.52 -0.06
CA GLN A 156 -9.37 7.98 1.16
C GLN A 156 -9.30 9.05 2.26
N THR A 157 -8.89 10.28 1.92
CA THR A 157 -8.86 11.39 2.88
C THR A 157 -10.24 11.67 3.46
N LEU A 158 -11.28 11.69 2.61
CA LEU A 158 -12.66 11.88 3.06
C LEU A 158 -13.15 10.76 3.99
N LEU A 159 -12.68 9.53 3.81
CA LEU A 159 -13.08 8.39 4.64
C LEU A 159 -12.29 8.30 5.96
N VAL A 160 -11.02 8.71 5.95
CA VAL A 160 -10.15 8.70 7.14
C VAL A 160 -10.42 9.90 8.04
N LEU A 161 -10.75 11.06 7.46
CA LEU A 161 -10.95 12.32 8.20
C LEU A 161 -11.96 12.21 9.37
N PRO A 162 -13.15 11.58 9.23
CA PRO A 162 -14.08 11.41 10.34
C PRO A 162 -13.50 10.61 11.51
N VAL A 163 -12.67 9.61 11.22
CA VAL A 163 -12.02 8.77 12.24
C VAL A 163 -10.98 9.58 13.01
N VAL A 164 -10.16 10.36 12.30
CA VAL A 164 -9.17 11.25 12.90
C VAL A 164 -9.83 12.34 13.75
N LEU A 165 -10.89 12.98 13.22
CA LEU A 165 -11.65 13.99 13.98
C LEU A 165 -12.28 13.40 15.24
N TRP A 166 -12.85 12.19 15.15
CA TRP A 166 -13.38 11.48 16.31
C TRP A 166 -12.29 11.18 17.34
N ALA A 167 -11.13 10.69 16.92
CA ALA A 167 -10.00 10.39 17.80
C ALA A 167 -9.46 11.65 18.50
N TYR A 168 -9.41 12.77 17.78
CA TYR A 168 -9.02 14.07 18.32
C TYR A 168 -10.03 14.60 19.35
N ILE A 169 -11.33 14.60 19.02
CA ILE A 169 -12.38 15.14 19.90
C ILE A 169 -12.50 14.31 21.19
N THR A 170 -12.34 12.99 21.10
CA THR A 170 -12.42 12.09 22.26
C THR A 170 -11.14 12.07 23.11
N GLY A 171 -10.06 12.70 22.65
CA GLY A 171 -8.75 12.67 23.32
C GLY A 171 -8.12 11.28 23.33
N TYR A 172 -8.53 10.40 22.39
CA TYR A 172 -7.95 9.08 22.22
C TYR A 172 -6.49 9.19 21.76
N GLU A 173 -6.20 10.15 20.88
CA GLU A 173 -4.82 10.56 20.61
C GLU A 173 -4.32 11.41 21.78
N GLY A 174 -3.21 10.99 22.41
CA GLY A 174 -2.58 11.76 23.47
C GLY A 174 -2.28 13.19 23.01
N LYS A 175 -2.24 14.14 23.96
CA LYS A 175 -1.90 15.56 23.73
C LYS A 175 -0.44 15.79 23.29
N GLY A 176 0.14 14.92 22.47
CA GLY A 176 1.52 14.98 21.99
C GLY A 176 1.77 15.99 20.86
N TRP A 177 0.84 16.91 20.61
CA TRP A 177 0.95 17.95 19.57
C TRP A 177 1.61 19.24 20.09
N ASP A 178 2.32 19.14 21.23
CA ASP A 178 2.92 20.27 21.94
C ASP A 178 3.98 21.02 21.11
N ASP A 179 4.56 20.38 20.10
CA ASP A 179 5.44 21.02 19.10
C ASP A 179 4.79 21.07 17.71
N THR A 180 3.76 21.91 17.60
CA THR A 180 2.86 21.96 16.44
C THR A 180 3.60 22.22 15.12
N GLY A 181 4.70 22.98 15.14
CA GLY A 181 5.48 23.29 13.94
C GLY A 181 6.27 22.09 13.40
N ALA A 182 6.98 21.38 14.28
CA ALA A 182 7.76 20.20 13.91
C ALA A 182 6.87 19.04 13.43
N VAL A 183 5.74 18.82 14.11
CA VAL A 183 4.77 17.78 13.74
C VAL A 183 4.15 18.06 12.37
N ILE A 184 3.72 19.30 12.11
CA ILE A 184 3.19 19.68 10.79
C ILE A 184 4.26 19.49 9.71
N GLY A 185 5.50 19.95 9.94
CA GLY A 185 6.61 19.78 9.00
C GLY A 185 6.90 18.32 8.68
N PHE A 186 6.94 17.46 9.70
CA PHE A 186 7.14 16.02 9.54
C PHE A 186 5.98 15.36 8.78
N CYS A 187 4.73 15.68 9.12
CA CYS A 187 3.55 15.17 8.42
C CYS A 187 3.53 15.57 6.94
N LEU A 188 3.91 16.81 6.62
CA LEU A 188 4.02 17.27 5.23
C LEU A 188 5.11 16.51 4.48
N LEU A 189 6.31 16.38 5.07
CA LEU A 189 7.42 15.65 4.46
C LEU A 189 7.05 14.18 4.22
N ASN A 190 6.47 13.51 5.22
CA ASN A 190 5.99 12.15 5.10
C ASN A 190 4.91 12.02 4.04
N GLY A 191 3.99 13.00 3.94
CA GLY A 191 2.98 13.07 2.90
C GLY A 191 3.58 13.16 1.49
N PHE A 192 4.58 14.03 1.28
CA PHE A 192 5.27 14.15 -0.01
C PHE A 192 6.01 12.87 -0.40
N ILE A 193 6.73 12.26 0.53
CA ILE A 193 7.45 11.00 0.29
C ILE A 193 6.44 9.88 -0.03
N SER A 194 5.37 9.79 0.75
CA SER A 194 4.31 8.80 0.54
C SER A 194 3.61 8.97 -0.81
N LEU A 195 3.35 10.21 -1.23
CA LEU A 195 2.78 10.50 -2.54
C LEU A 195 3.73 10.09 -3.67
N ALA A 196 5.02 10.42 -3.55
CA ALA A 196 6.03 10.04 -4.54
C ALA A 196 6.14 8.51 -4.66
N LEU A 197 6.16 7.80 -3.53
CA LEU A 197 6.15 6.34 -3.48
C LEU A 197 4.88 5.74 -4.09
N ALA A 198 3.71 6.29 -3.77
CA ALA A 198 2.44 5.82 -4.32
C ALA A 198 2.40 5.97 -5.85
N LEU A 199 2.83 7.13 -6.38
CA LEU A 199 2.92 7.36 -7.83
C LEU A 199 3.93 6.42 -8.49
N TRP A 200 5.10 6.22 -7.87
CA TRP A 200 6.11 5.28 -8.35
C TRP A 200 5.56 3.84 -8.38
N TRP A 201 4.88 3.42 -7.32
CA TRP A 201 4.25 2.10 -7.24
C TRP A 201 3.19 1.91 -8.34
N SER A 202 2.35 2.92 -8.55
CA SER A 202 1.37 2.96 -9.64
C SER A 202 2.00 2.79 -11.00
N PHE A 203 3.10 3.52 -11.21
CA PHE A 203 3.84 3.51 -12.45
C PHE A 203 4.42 2.12 -12.71
N CYS A 204 5.06 1.51 -11.71
CA CYS A 204 5.58 0.16 -11.82
C CYS A 204 4.49 -0.86 -12.17
N ILE A 205 3.30 -0.79 -11.54
CA ILE A 205 2.18 -1.67 -11.87
C ILE A 205 1.71 -1.44 -13.31
N GLY A 206 1.57 -0.18 -13.71
CA GLY A 206 1.17 0.21 -15.06
C GLY A 206 2.07 -0.37 -16.15
N TYR A 207 3.39 -0.31 -15.96
CA TYR A 207 4.38 -0.79 -16.94
C TYR A 207 4.69 -2.30 -16.87
N THR A 208 4.55 -2.93 -15.70
CA THR A 208 4.97 -4.33 -15.50
C THR A 208 3.78 -5.23 -15.16
N SER A 209 3.89 -6.11 -14.17
CA SER A 209 2.75 -6.84 -13.61
C SER A 209 2.64 -6.61 -12.10
N PRO A 210 1.42 -6.68 -11.53
CA PRO A 210 1.22 -6.64 -10.09
C PRO A 210 2.11 -7.63 -9.33
N THR A 211 2.28 -8.83 -9.89
CA THR A 211 3.12 -9.88 -9.30
C THR A 211 4.59 -9.47 -9.21
N TYR A 212 5.16 -8.89 -10.28
CA TYR A 212 6.55 -8.44 -10.26
C TYR A 212 6.76 -7.32 -9.23
N VAL A 213 5.82 -6.39 -9.15
CA VAL A 213 5.88 -5.30 -8.16
C VAL A 213 5.77 -5.84 -6.74
N ALA A 214 4.89 -6.80 -6.49
CA ALA A 214 4.77 -7.42 -5.17
C ALA A 214 6.05 -8.16 -4.76
N VAL A 215 6.64 -8.95 -5.66
CA VAL A 215 7.93 -9.64 -5.42
C VAL A 215 9.06 -8.63 -5.17
N ALA A 216 9.15 -7.56 -5.95
CA ALA A 216 10.11 -6.48 -5.71
C ALA A 216 9.86 -5.78 -4.36
N GLY A 217 8.59 -5.64 -3.97
CA GLY A 217 8.17 -5.12 -2.67
C GLY A 217 8.64 -5.96 -1.48
N VAL A 218 8.91 -7.25 -1.67
CA VAL A 218 9.50 -8.11 -0.63
C VAL A 218 10.98 -7.79 -0.42
N ALA A 219 11.70 -7.39 -1.48
CA ALA A 219 13.11 -6.99 -1.38
C ALA A 219 13.34 -5.73 -0.53
N VAL A 220 12.28 -4.97 -0.23
CA VAL A 220 12.34 -3.86 0.73
C VAL A 220 12.75 -4.36 2.11
N VAL A 221 12.28 -5.53 2.55
CA VAL A 221 12.58 -6.09 3.89
C VAL A 221 14.09 -6.28 4.12
N PRO A 222 14.84 -7.03 3.28
CA PRO A 222 16.28 -7.17 3.48
C PRO A 222 17.05 -5.85 3.32
N ILE A 223 16.59 -4.92 2.46
CA ILE A 223 17.21 -3.59 2.32
C ILE A 223 17.04 -2.79 3.61
N THR A 224 15.83 -2.75 4.18
CA THR A 224 15.58 -2.04 5.44
C THR A 224 16.36 -2.68 6.59
N THR A 225 16.39 -4.02 6.68
CA THR A 225 17.19 -4.71 7.70
C THR A 225 18.69 -4.42 7.57
N LEU A 226 19.22 -4.34 6.35
CA LEU A 226 20.62 -3.96 6.13
C LEU A 226 20.88 -2.50 6.52
N LEU A 227 19.97 -1.58 6.19
CA LEU A 227 20.08 -0.18 6.60
C LEU A 227 20.01 -0.03 8.12
N ASP A 228 19.11 -0.75 8.77
CA ASP A 228 18.97 -0.81 10.23
C ASP A 228 20.26 -1.34 10.88
N TYR A 229 20.87 -2.39 10.31
CA TYR A 229 22.18 -2.88 10.74
C TYR A 229 23.27 -1.81 10.62
N LEU A 230 23.33 -1.11 9.48
CA LEU A 230 24.38 -0.11 9.19
C LEU A 230 24.20 1.20 9.98
N THR A 231 22.98 1.63 10.22
CA THR A 231 22.68 2.93 10.83
C THR A 231 22.41 2.84 12.34
N LEU A 232 21.80 1.76 12.81
CA LEU A 232 21.37 1.59 14.21
C LEU A 232 22.22 0.56 14.97
N ASN A 233 23.23 -0.06 14.35
CA ASN A 233 24.08 -1.12 14.94
C ASN A 233 23.26 -2.28 15.55
N LEU A 234 22.15 -2.64 14.91
CA LEU A 234 21.33 -3.77 15.35
C LEU A 234 22.08 -5.09 15.20
N LYS A 235 22.03 -5.97 16.21
CA LYS A 235 22.66 -7.30 16.13
C LYS A 235 21.78 -8.25 15.32
N LEU A 236 22.31 -8.76 14.21
CA LEU A 236 21.69 -9.84 13.45
C LEU A 236 21.86 -11.17 14.18
N HIS A 237 20.76 -11.90 14.33
CA HIS A 237 20.77 -13.27 14.84
C HIS A 237 20.66 -14.23 13.64
N TRP A 238 21.54 -15.23 13.62
CA TRP A 238 21.60 -16.28 12.60
C TRP A 238 20.64 -17.42 12.93
#